data_AF-A0A847M2J3-F1
#
_entry.id   AF-A0A847M2J3-F1
#
_cell.length_a   1.000
_cell.length_b   1.000
_cell.length_c   1.000
_cell.angle_alpha   90.00
_cell.angle_beta   90.00
_cell.angle_gamma   90.00
#
_symmetry.space_group_name_H-M   'P 1'
#
loop_
_entity.id
_entity.type
_entity.pdbx_description
1 polymer ?
#
loop_
_entity_poly.entity_id
_entity_poly.type
_entity_poly.pdbx_seq_one_letter_code
_entity_poly.pdbx_strand_id
1 'polypeptide(L)'
;MITLEKLLKLPRHQRLRKIEKILTQYEYQLVGKQLGTEKISDEYIQNIVYLLVQDNEFDEPIREYLKSKYLELQTQIGNREPVNRIRHLLLSLLGTSVADWDFIDAEGRLSRTRDQYISGMQVFLEDIRSPFNVGAMFRTAECFGVEKIYLSSFCADPLHPRAERSAMGCVAIVPWKRRSLENLDGPLFALETGGIPLNEFMFPENATMIVGSEELGVSPEALQLADSSLGRVSIPTIGAKGSLNVAVAFGIAMQRWHQSIAHRLKPQPLDR
;
A
#
# COMPACT_ATOMS: atom_id res chain seq x y z
N MET A 1 -4.75 -15.47 25.84
CA MET A 1 -4.33 -14.08 26.09
C MET A 1 -3.09 -14.11 26.97
N ILE A 2 -2.08 -13.24 26.78
CA ILE A 2 -0.94 -13.17 27.72
C ILE A 2 -1.37 -12.39 28.97
N THR A 3 -1.02 -12.83 30.18
CA THR A 3 -1.32 -12.06 31.39
C THR A 3 -0.40 -10.84 31.51
N LEU A 4 -0.86 -9.77 32.18
CA LEU A 4 -0.06 -8.55 32.39
C LEU A 4 1.27 -8.87 33.12
N GLU A 5 1.25 -9.77 34.10
CA GLU A 5 2.47 -10.23 34.79
C GLU A 5 3.47 -10.90 33.84
N LYS A 6 2.99 -11.76 32.93
CA LYS A 6 3.86 -12.41 31.93
C LYS A 6 4.42 -11.39 30.94
N LEU A 7 3.63 -10.38 30.60
CA LEU A 7 4.04 -9.30 29.72
C LEU A 7 5.16 -8.44 30.33
N LEU A 8 5.08 -8.15 31.63
CA LEU A 8 6.11 -7.40 32.38
C LEU A 8 7.44 -8.14 32.50
N LYS A 9 7.43 -9.48 32.51
CA LYS A 9 8.63 -10.33 32.55
C LYS A 9 9.41 -10.35 31.23
N LEU A 10 8.84 -9.86 30.13
CA LEU A 10 9.53 -9.83 28.84
C LEU A 10 10.57 -8.68 28.78
N PRO A 11 11.69 -8.87 28.05
CA PRO A 11 12.59 -7.77 27.71
C PRO A 11 11.82 -6.63 27.05
N ARG A 12 12.14 -5.37 27.37
CA ARG A 12 11.36 -4.20 26.95
C ARG A 12 11.05 -4.19 25.45
N HIS A 13 12.03 -4.42 24.59
CA HIS A 13 11.80 -4.46 23.15
C HIS A 13 10.81 -5.56 22.72
N GLN A 14 10.86 -6.75 23.35
CA GLN A 14 9.89 -7.82 23.10
C GLN A 14 8.50 -7.48 23.68
N ARG A 15 8.47 -6.83 24.85
CA ARG A 15 7.25 -6.33 25.49
C ARG A 15 6.53 -5.32 24.60
N LEU A 16 7.24 -4.31 24.09
CA LEU A 16 6.68 -3.29 23.19
C LEU A 16 6.16 -3.91 21.88
N ARG A 17 6.90 -4.84 21.27
CA ARG A 17 6.41 -5.61 20.10
C ARG A 17 5.16 -6.42 20.42
N LYS A 18 5.08 -7.03 21.61
CA LYS A 18 3.92 -7.82 22.00
C LYS A 18 2.70 -6.94 22.25
N ILE A 19 2.90 -5.77 22.87
CA ILE A 19 1.84 -4.77 23.09
C ILE A 19 1.32 -4.26 21.75
N GLU A 20 2.20 -3.86 20.83
CA GLU A 20 1.83 -3.42 19.48
C GLU A 20 0.91 -4.43 18.77
N LYS A 21 1.26 -5.73 18.81
CA LYS A 21 0.43 -6.79 18.25
C LYS A 21 -0.95 -6.91 18.92
N ILE A 22 -1.01 -6.74 20.24
CA ILE A 22 -2.28 -6.78 20.98
C ILE A 22 -3.16 -5.58 20.59
N LEU A 23 -2.58 -4.38 20.49
CA LEU A 23 -3.31 -3.18 20.04
C LEU A 23 -3.83 -3.36 18.62
N THR A 24 -3.04 -3.96 17.72
CA THR A 24 -3.49 -4.32 16.36
C THR A 24 -4.70 -5.24 16.40
N GLN A 25 -4.65 -6.34 17.16
CA GLN A 25 -5.78 -7.27 17.27
C GLN A 25 -7.05 -6.60 17.79
N TYR A 26 -6.91 -5.70 18.76
CA TYR A 26 -8.02 -4.95 19.32
C TYR A 26 -8.59 -3.92 18.34
N GLU A 27 -7.76 -3.21 17.56
CA GLU A 27 -8.25 -2.32 16.49
C GLU A 27 -9.10 -3.06 15.45
N TYR A 28 -8.67 -4.26 15.04
CA TYR A 28 -9.46 -5.11 14.15
C TYR A 28 -10.79 -5.48 14.80
N GLN A 29 -10.77 -5.84 16.08
CA GLN A 29 -12.00 -6.19 16.81
C GLN A 29 -13.00 -5.03 16.85
N LEU A 30 -12.54 -3.79 17.04
CA LEU A 30 -13.39 -2.60 17.10
C LEU A 30 -14.17 -2.34 15.79
N VAL A 31 -13.68 -2.84 14.66
CA VAL A 31 -14.36 -2.72 13.35
C VAL A 31 -15.09 -3.99 12.93
N GLY A 32 -15.32 -4.91 13.87
CA GLY A 32 -16.02 -6.17 13.60
C GLY A 32 -15.21 -7.22 12.85
N LYS A 33 -13.87 -7.09 12.78
CA LYS A 33 -12.97 -8.11 12.21
C LYS A 33 -12.22 -8.82 13.32
N GLN A 34 -12.05 -10.13 13.25
CA GLN A 34 -11.33 -10.88 14.30
C GLN A 34 -9.95 -11.33 13.81
N LEU A 35 -8.90 -10.78 14.41
CA LEU A 35 -7.52 -11.18 14.17
C LEU A 35 -7.02 -12.06 15.34
N GLY A 36 -7.45 -13.32 15.39
CA GLY A 36 -7.13 -14.26 16.47
C GLY A 36 -8.36 -14.99 17.00
N THR A 37 -8.17 -15.86 18.00
CA THR A 37 -9.23 -16.74 18.53
C THR A 37 -9.97 -16.17 19.72
N GLU A 38 -9.44 -15.14 20.38
CA GLU A 38 -9.96 -14.61 21.65
C GLU A 38 -10.40 -13.15 21.52
N LYS A 39 -11.48 -12.80 22.20
CA LYS A 39 -11.98 -11.42 22.30
C LYS A 39 -11.18 -10.66 23.36
N ILE A 40 -10.70 -9.48 23.02
CA ILE A 40 -9.93 -8.60 23.91
C ILE A 40 -10.88 -7.60 24.56
N SER A 41 -10.86 -7.47 25.89
CA SER A 41 -11.70 -6.51 26.62
C SER A 41 -11.09 -5.11 26.66
N ASP A 42 -11.94 -4.09 26.75
CA ASP A 42 -11.53 -2.69 26.87
C ASP A 42 -10.68 -2.47 28.14
N GLU A 43 -11.07 -3.11 29.25
CA GLU A 43 -10.34 -3.10 30.52
C GLU A 43 -8.91 -3.65 30.37
N TYR A 44 -8.72 -4.73 29.61
CA TYR A 44 -7.39 -5.28 29.38
C TYR A 44 -6.51 -4.31 28.57
N ILE A 45 -7.09 -3.61 27.59
CA ILE A 45 -6.38 -2.61 26.79
C ILE A 45 -6.03 -1.38 27.63
N GLN A 46 -6.94 -0.90 28.47
CA GLN A 46 -6.66 0.18 29.41
C GLN A 46 -5.49 -0.20 30.33
N ASN A 47 -5.48 -1.41 30.88
CA ASN A 47 -4.37 -1.89 31.71
C ASN A 47 -3.04 -1.97 30.95
N ILE A 48 -3.05 -2.42 29.68
CA ILE A 48 -1.84 -2.43 28.84
C ILE A 48 -1.32 -1.01 28.59
N VAL A 49 -2.20 -0.06 28.28
CA VAL A 49 -1.80 1.32 28.02
C VAL A 49 -1.31 1.99 29.30
N TYR A 50 -1.92 1.68 30.44
CA TYR A 50 -1.42 2.11 31.75
C TYR A 50 0.01 1.63 31.99
N LEU A 51 0.35 0.37 31.64
CA LEU A 51 1.73 -0.12 31.73
C LEU A 51 2.71 0.69 30.86
N LEU A 52 2.29 1.14 29.67
CA LEU A 52 3.13 2.01 28.83
C LEU A 52 3.35 3.38 29.47
N VAL A 53 2.33 3.95 30.10
CA VAL A 53 2.42 5.23 30.82
C VAL A 53 3.41 5.17 31.98
N GLN A 54 3.49 4.02 32.66
CA GLN A 54 4.41 3.79 33.78
C GLN A 54 5.84 3.39 33.35
N ASP A 55 6.12 3.24 32.05
CA ASP A 55 7.45 2.87 31.56
C ASP A 55 8.39 4.09 31.59
N ASN A 56 9.21 4.15 32.64
CA ASN A 56 10.14 5.26 32.90
C ASN A 56 11.29 5.36 31.87
N GLU A 57 11.47 4.38 30.99
CA GLU A 57 12.45 4.45 29.90
C GLU A 57 11.95 5.29 28.71
N PHE A 58 10.67 5.66 28.66
CA PHE A 58 10.20 6.69 27.73
C PHE A 58 10.59 8.09 28.24
N ASP A 59 10.90 8.98 27.31
CA ASP A 59 11.12 10.40 27.63
C ASP A 59 9.80 11.09 28.07
N GLU A 60 9.93 12.26 28.69
CA GLU A 60 8.76 12.99 29.23
C GLU A 60 7.71 13.29 28.14
N PRO A 61 8.07 13.76 26.93
CA PRO A 61 7.08 14.03 25.88
C PRO A 61 6.28 12.78 25.48
N ILE A 62 6.93 11.62 25.34
CA ILE A 62 6.23 10.38 25.02
C ILE A 62 5.32 9.96 26.17
N ARG A 63 5.77 10.09 27.43
CA ARG A 63 4.93 9.75 28.59
C ARG A 63 3.72 10.66 28.71
N GLU A 64 3.86 11.96 28.51
CA GLU A 64 2.73 12.90 28.49
C GLU A 64 1.74 12.57 27.37
N TYR A 65 2.25 12.24 26.19
CA TYR A 65 1.42 11.79 25.07
C TYR A 65 0.63 10.52 25.42
N LEU A 66 1.30 9.50 25.97
CA LEU A 66 0.65 8.25 26.39
C LEU A 66 -0.40 8.50 27.49
N LYS A 67 -0.13 9.41 28.45
CA LYS A 67 -1.10 9.81 29.49
C LYS A 67 -2.35 10.43 28.87
N SER A 68 -2.19 11.30 27.88
CA SER A 68 -3.33 11.92 27.19
C SER A 68 -4.22 10.87 26.50
N LYS A 69 -3.61 9.90 25.80
CA LYS A 69 -4.34 8.83 25.10
C LYS A 69 -4.94 7.80 26.03
N TYR A 70 -4.32 7.55 27.19
CA TYR A 70 -4.90 6.74 28.25
C TYR A 70 -6.21 7.37 28.77
N LEU A 71 -6.23 8.69 28.99
CA LEU A 71 -7.44 9.39 29.44
C LEU A 71 -8.57 9.36 28.39
N GLU A 72 -8.23 9.50 27.11
CA GLU A 72 -9.18 9.33 26.00
C GLU A 72 -9.78 7.90 25.99
N LEU A 73 -8.97 6.85 26.20
CA LEU A 73 -9.45 5.46 26.28
C LEU A 73 -10.39 5.20 27.46
N GLN A 74 -10.23 5.92 28.56
CA GLN A 74 -11.11 5.79 29.73
C GLN A 74 -12.46 6.45 29.51
N THR A 75 -12.49 7.54 28.75
CA THR A 75 -13.71 8.35 28.54
C THR A 75 -14.50 7.93 27.30
N GLN A 76 -13.83 7.33 26.31
CA GLN A 76 -14.41 6.97 25.02
C GLN A 76 -14.25 5.47 24.76
N ILE A 77 -14.98 4.66 25.51
CA ILE A 77 -14.94 3.20 25.41
C ILE A 77 -15.30 2.76 23.98
N GLY A 78 -14.47 1.91 23.39
CA GLY A 78 -14.63 1.45 22.01
C GLY A 78 -14.15 2.44 20.94
N ASN A 79 -13.57 3.59 21.31
CA ASN A 79 -12.94 4.47 20.34
C ASN A 79 -11.60 3.87 19.86
N ARG A 80 -11.50 3.69 18.54
CA ARG A 80 -10.31 3.18 17.87
C ARG A 80 -9.16 4.19 17.82
N GLU A 81 -9.44 5.49 17.79
CA GLU A 81 -8.42 6.52 17.55
C GLU A 81 -7.26 6.51 18.55
N PRO A 82 -7.50 6.44 19.87
CA PRO A 82 -6.41 6.43 20.83
C PRO A 82 -5.55 5.17 20.72
N VAL A 83 -6.18 4.01 20.47
CA VAL A 83 -5.51 2.73 20.25
C VAL A 83 -4.58 2.81 19.04
N ASN A 84 -5.11 3.32 17.93
CA ASN A 84 -4.39 3.50 16.67
C ASN A 84 -3.13 4.34 16.88
N ARG A 85 -3.29 5.50 17.51
CA ARG A 85 -2.17 6.43 17.75
C ARG A 85 -1.08 5.84 18.64
N ILE A 86 -1.46 5.15 19.71
CA ILE A 86 -0.50 4.47 20.58
C ILE A 86 0.26 3.39 19.79
N ARG A 87 -0.45 2.60 18.97
CA ARG A 87 0.19 1.58 18.12
C ARG A 87 1.18 2.20 17.14
N HIS A 88 0.83 3.28 16.45
CA HIS A 88 1.73 4.00 15.54
C HIS A 88 2.98 4.55 16.24
N LEU A 89 2.83 5.09 17.45
CA LEU A 89 3.95 5.51 18.29
C LEU A 89 4.88 4.32 18.59
N LEU A 90 4.34 3.17 19.00
CA LEU A 90 5.14 1.98 19.28
C LEU A 90 5.88 1.48 18.03
N LEU A 91 5.23 1.47 16.86
CA LEU A 91 5.85 1.08 15.60
C LEU A 91 7.03 1.99 15.23
N SER A 92 6.86 3.31 15.40
CA SER A 92 7.92 4.30 15.22
C SER A 92 9.12 4.02 16.13
N LEU A 93 8.87 3.78 17.42
CA LEU A 93 9.92 3.47 18.41
C LEU A 93 10.61 2.12 18.15
N LEU A 94 9.91 1.17 17.53
CA LEU A 94 10.46 -0.13 17.12
C LEU A 94 11.21 -0.08 15.78
N GLY A 95 11.33 1.10 15.15
CA GLY A 95 11.94 1.25 13.82
C GLY A 95 11.18 0.50 12.73
N THR A 96 9.90 0.20 12.96
CA THR A 96 9.04 -0.55 12.05
C THR A 96 8.14 0.46 11.35
N SER A 97 8.31 0.61 10.03
CA SER A 97 7.38 1.38 9.20
C SER A 97 6.06 0.63 9.11
N VAL A 98 4.96 1.30 9.43
CA VAL A 98 3.61 0.74 9.37
C VAL A 98 3.33 0.30 7.94
N ALA A 99 2.83 -0.93 7.76
CA ALA A 99 2.31 -1.33 6.47
C ALA A 99 0.90 -0.75 6.32
N ASP A 100 0.60 0.04 5.29
CA ASP A 100 -0.71 0.71 5.11
C ASP A 100 -1.93 -0.23 4.90
N TRP A 101 -1.78 -1.55 5.07
CA TRP A 101 -2.95 -2.44 5.25
C TRP A 101 -3.64 -2.28 6.60
N ASP A 102 -3.08 -1.52 7.53
CA ASP A 102 -3.74 -1.19 8.79
C ASP A 102 -4.74 -0.02 8.68
N PHE A 103 -4.97 0.52 7.47
CA PHE A 103 -6.09 1.43 7.25
C PHE A 103 -7.39 0.63 7.22
N ILE A 104 -7.97 0.52 8.39
CA ILE A 104 -9.38 0.22 8.57
C ILE A 104 -10.10 1.57 8.51
N ASP A 105 -11.08 1.77 7.63
CA ASP A 105 -11.99 2.93 7.69
C ASP A 105 -12.97 2.72 8.85
N ALA A 106 -13.71 3.76 9.26
CA ALA A 106 -14.64 3.68 10.39
C ALA A 106 -15.70 2.58 10.23
N GLU A 107 -15.95 2.13 9.00
CA GLU A 107 -16.91 1.09 8.65
C GLU A 107 -16.28 -0.28 8.33
N GLY A 108 -14.95 -0.43 8.45
CA GLY A 108 -14.26 -1.71 8.21
C GLY A 108 -14.28 -2.20 6.75
N ARG A 109 -14.66 -1.35 5.79
CA ARG A 109 -14.85 -1.68 4.37
C ARG A 109 -13.55 -1.76 3.58
N LEU A 110 -12.42 -1.24 4.07
CA LEU A 110 -11.14 -1.28 3.37
C LEU A 110 -10.52 -2.69 3.22
N SER A 111 -11.09 -3.72 3.84
CA SER A 111 -10.81 -5.12 3.46
C SER A 111 -11.91 -5.61 2.52
N ARG A 112 -12.05 -4.96 1.36
CA ARG A 112 -12.80 -5.60 0.27
C ARG A 112 -12.07 -6.91 -0.04
N THR A 113 -12.86 -7.95 -0.30
CA THR A 113 -12.40 -9.29 -0.69
C THR A 113 -11.14 -9.21 -1.55
N ARG A 114 -10.11 -9.99 -1.17
CA ARG A 114 -8.72 -10.01 -1.70
C ARG A 114 -8.58 -10.27 -3.21
N ASP A 115 -9.68 -10.24 -3.94
CA ASP A 115 -9.82 -11.00 -5.18
C ASP A 115 -10.44 -10.19 -6.32
N GLN A 116 -10.62 -8.86 -6.23
CA GLN A 116 -11.23 -8.08 -7.32
C GLN A 116 -10.18 -7.42 -8.22
N TYR A 117 -10.19 -7.77 -9.49
CA TYR A 117 -9.40 -7.11 -10.53
C TYR A 117 -10.22 -6.85 -11.80
N ILE A 118 -9.61 -6.09 -12.70
CA ILE A 118 -10.11 -5.71 -14.01
C ILE A 118 -9.38 -6.55 -15.06
N SER A 119 -10.08 -7.50 -15.67
CA SER A 119 -9.51 -8.34 -16.74
C SER A 119 -8.98 -7.48 -17.87
N GLY A 120 -7.74 -7.76 -18.29
CA GLY A 120 -7.05 -7.06 -19.37
C GLY A 120 -6.32 -5.79 -18.93
N MET A 121 -6.46 -5.33 -17.69
CA MET A 121 -5.73 -4.15 -17.19
C MET A 121 -4.37 -4.59 -16.64
N GLN A 122 -3.32 -4.44 -17.45
CA GLN A 122 -1.98 -4.93 -17.13
C GLN A 122 -0.95 -3.79 -17.13
N VAL A 123 0.16 -3.99 -16.44
CA VAL A 123 1.25 -3.00 -16.33
C VAL A 123 2.59 -3.65 -16.59
N PHE A 124 3.44 -3.02 -17.38
CA PHE A 124 4.85 -3.39 -17.54
C PHE A 124 5.73 -2.30 -16.93
N LEU A 125 6.52 -2.69 -15.93
CA LEU A 125 7.53 -1.86 -15.29
C LEU A 125 8.88 -2.11 -15.99
N GLU A 126 9.35 -1.10 -16.71
CA GLU A 126 10.62 -1.14 -17.42
C GLU A 126 11.68 -0.42 -16.59
N ASP A 127 12.68 -1.18 -16.16
CA ASP A 127 13.89 -0.75 -15.47
C ASP A 127 13.67 0.20 -14.27
N ILE A 128 12.55 0.05 -13.55
CA ILE A 128 12.28 0.78 -12.29
C ILE A 128 13.29 0.34 -11.22
N ARG A 129 14.26 1.20 -10.91
CA ARG A 129 15.40 0.84 -10.05
C ARG A 129 15.12 1.03 -8.57
N SER A 130 14.18 1.91 -8.20
CA SER A 130 13.86 2.17 -6.80
C SER A 130 12.93 1.10 -6.24
N PRO A 131 13.33 0.32 -5.21
CA PRO A 131 12.42 -0.60 -4.53
C PRO A 131 11.22 0.13 -3.93
N PHE A 132 11.39 1.38 -3.49
CA PHE A 132 10.31 2.19 -2.95
C PHE A 132 9.24 2.46 -4.02
N ASN A 133 9.65 2.86 -5.23
CA ASN A 133 8.73 3.11 -6.35
C ASN A 133 8.05 1.81 -6.79
N VAL A 134 8.81 0.70 -6.91
CA VAL A 134 8.22 -0.62 -7.22
C VAL A 134 7.09 -0.92 -6.25
N GLY A 135 7.37 -0.90 -4.93
CA GLY A 135 6.32 -1.21 -3.96
C GLY A 135 5.15 -0.22 -3.99
N ALA A 136 5.40 1.07 -4.14
CA ALA A 136 4.33 2.07 -4.26
C ALA A 136 3.43 1.81 -5.49
N MET A 137 4.01 1.42 -6.63
CA MET A 137 3.27 1.05 -7.83
C MET A 137 2.48 -0.24 -7.65
N PHE A 138 3.00 -1.25 -6.96
CA PHE A 138 2.23 -2.44 -6.57
C PHE A 138 0.99 -2.08 -5.76
N ARG A 139 1.13 -1.13 -4.82
CA ARG A 139 0.01 -0.67 -4.01
C ARG A 139 -1.03 0.09 -4.81
N THR A 140 -0.60 1.03 -5.64
CA THR A 140 -1.49 1.75 -6.55
C THR A 140 -2.20 0.78 -7.51
N ALA A 141 -1.48 -0.20 -8.04
CA ALA A 141 -2.03 -1.20 -8.95
C ALA A 141 -3.14 -2.04 -8.29
N GLU A 142 -2.93 -2.48 -7.05
CA GLU A 142 -3.95 -3.20 -6.27
C GLU A 142 -5.19 -2.34 -6.05
N CYS A 143 -5.02 -1.08 -5.63
CA CYS A 143 -6.14 -0.16 -5.37
C CYS A 143 -7.02 0.09 -6.61
N PHE A 144 -6.46 -0.07 -7.81
CA PHE A 144 -7.18 0.09 -9.08
C PHE A 144 -7.54 -1.23 -9.76
N GLY A 145 -7.30 -2.37 -9.11
CA GLY A 145 -7.68 -3.68 -9.64
C GLY A 145 -6.87 -4.09 -10.86
N VAL A 146 -5.57 -3.79 -10.92
CA VAL A 146 -4.68 -4.30 -11.99
C VAL A 146 -4.66 -5.83 -11.94
N GLU A 147 -4.89 -6.46 -13.10
CA GLU A 147 -4.85 -7.92 -13.24
C GLU A 147 -3.45 -8.46 -13.00
N LYS A 148 -2.44 -7.81 -13.57
CA LYS A 148 -1.07 -8.33 -13.57
C LYS A 148 -0.01 -7.26 -13.77
N ILE A 149 1.11 -7.42 -13.07
CA ILE A 149 2.32 -6.63 -13.26
C ILE A 149 3.41 -7.49 -13.89
N TYR A 150 4.00 -7.00 -14.98
CA TYR A 150 5.21 -7.52 -15.56
C TYR A 150 6.39 -6.64 -15.19
N LEU A 151 7.52 -7.25 -14.84
CA LEU A 151 8.76 -6.53 -14.56
C LEU A 151 9.83 -6.92 -15.56
N SER A 152 10.51 -5.93 -16.09
CA SER A 152 11.78 -6.13 -16.82
C SER A 152 12.86 -6.73 -15.91
N SER A 153 13.96 -7.19 -16.54
CA SER A 153 15.07 -7.83 -15.83
C SER A 153 15.82 -6.89 -14.88
N PHE A 154 15.84 -5.58 -15.13
CA PHE A 154 16.58 -4.63 -14.30
C PHE A 154 15.72 -3.89 -13.27
N CYS A 155 14.42 -4.21 -13.18
CA CYS A 155 13.61 -3.74 -12.07
C CYS A 155 14.15 -4.22 -10.71
N ALA A 156 14.03 -3.35 -9.70
CA ALA A 156 14.21 -3.75 -8.32
C ALA A 156 13.30 -4.92 -7.96
N ASP A 157 13.81 -5.82 -7.12
CA ASP A 157 13.05 -6.98 -6.66
C ASP A 157 11.83 -6.55 -5.82
N PRO A 158 10.59 -6.92 -6.20
CA PRO A 158 9.39 -6.67 -5.40
C PRO A 158 9.47 -7.24 -3.98
N LEU A 159 10.26 -8.30 -3.77
CA LEU A 159 10.48 -8.94 -2.47
C LEU A 159 11.58 -8.27 -1.64
N HIS A 160 12.19 -7.20 -2.15
CA HIS A 160 13.16 -6.44 -1.37
C HIS A 160 12.47 -5.78 -0.15
N PRO A 161 13.07 -5.76 1.06
CA PRO A 161 12.40 -5.27 2.27
C PRO A 161 11.86 -3.83 2.18
N ARG A 162 12.50 -2.98 1.37
CA ARG A 162 12.00 -1.61 1.11
C ARG A 162 10.80 -1.57 0.16
N ALA A 163 10.71 -2.51 -0.79
CA ALA A 163 9.58 -2.65 -1.69
C ALA A 163 8.39 -3.27 -0.99
N GLU A 164 8.58 -4.36 -0.23
CA GLU A 164 7.53 -4.95 0.60
C GLU A 164 6.93 -3.92 1.57
N ARG A 165 7.82 -3.10 2.15
CA ARG A 165 7.45 -1.99 3.03
C ARG A 165 6.68 -0.88 2.35
N SER A 166 6.84 -0.58 1.07
CA SER A 166 6.06 0.49 0.41
C SER A 166 4.81 -0.07 -0.29
N ALA A 167 4.87 -1.33 -0.73
CA ALA A 167 3.73 -2.07 -1.25
C ALA A 167 2.73 -2.45 -0.17
N MET A 168 3.19 -2.45 1.07
CA MET A 168 2.46 -2.86 2.26
C MET A 168 2.13 -4.35 2.29
N GLY A 169 2.22 -5.10 1.20
CA GLY A 169 1.77 -6.49 1.07
C GLY A 169 1.01 -6.73 -0.23
N CYS A 170 0.83 -5.68 -1.05
CA CYS A 170 0.26 -5.79 -2.40
C CYS A 170 1.08 -6.69 -3.32
N VAL A 171 2.38 -6.86 -3.04
CA VAL A 171 3.25 -7.81 -3.76
C VAL A 171 2.76 -9.26 -3.66
N ALA A 172 2.09 -9.63 -2.57
CA ALA A 172 1.52 -10.97 -2.40
C ALA A 172 0.10 -11.10 -2.99
N ILE A 173 -0.52 -9.98 -3.38
CA ILE A 173 -1.91 -9.94 -3.86
C ILE A 173 -1.94 -9.81 -5.38
N VAL A 174 -1.22 -8.84 -5.92
CA VAL A 174 -1.19 -8.57 -7.36
C VAL A 174 -0.30 -9.61 -8.03
N PRO A 175 -0.82 -10.44 -8.96
CA PRO A 175 0.00 -11.37 -9.70
C PRO A 175 1.12 -10.64 -10.44
N TRP A 176 2.33 -11.17 -10.37
CA TRP A 176 3.46 -10.60 -11.11
C TRP A 176 4.43 -11.65 -11.60
N LYS A 177 5.16 -11.33 -12.66
CA LYS A 177 6.31 -12.11 -13.13
C LYS A 177 7.30 -11.23 -13.85
N ARG A 178 8.56 -11.66 -13.90
CA ARG A 178 9.54 -11.06 -14.81
C ARG A 178 9.24 -11.48 -16.25
N ARG A 179 9.33 -10.55 -17.19
CA ARG A 179 9.07 -10.76 -18.63
C ARG A 179 9.90 -9.76 -19.44
N SER A 180 10.47 -10.17 -20.57
CA SER A 180 11.08 -9.21 -21.49
C SER A 180 10.01 -8.50 -22.32
N LEU A 181 10.33 -7.29 -22.77
CA LEU A 181 9.45 -6.42 -23.55
C LEU A 181 8.89 -7.12 -24.80
N GLU A 182 9.75 -7.82 -25.55
CA GLU A 182 9.39 -8.54 -26.78
C GLU A 182 8.38 -9.67 -26.57
N ASN A 183 8.25 -10.15 -25.33
CA ASN A 183 7.35 -11.21 -24.97
C ASN A 183 6.01 -10.67 -24.49
N LEU A 184 5.78 -9.35 -24.39
CA LEU A 184 4.46 -8.82 -24.02
C LEU A 184 3.44 -9.12 -25.12
N ASP A 185 2.22 -9.49 -24.71
CA ASP A 185 1.13 -9.80 -25.63
C ASP A 185 0.04 -8.73 -25.54
N GLY A 186 -0.71 -8.55 -26.63
CA GLY A 186 -1.88 -7.69 -26.68
C GLY A 186 -1.55 -6.20 -26.88
N PRO A 187 -2.57 -5.32 -26.76
CA PRO A 187 -2.40 -3.90 -27.01
C PRO A 187 -1.48 -3.24 -25.97
N LEU A 188 -0.59 -2.38 -26.45
CA LEU A 188 0.38 -1.65 -25.63
C LEU A 188 0.18 -0.14 -25.76
N PHE A 189 0.32 0.58 -24.64
CA PHE A 189 0.51 2.03 -24.64
C PHE A 189 1.58 2.41 -23.59
N ALA A 190 2.26 3.52 -23.81
CA ALA A 190 3.30 4.00 -22.89
C ALA A 190 2.85 5.25 -22.13
N LEU A 191 3.14 5.31 -20.83
CA LEU A 191 3.08 6.55 -20.05
C LEU A 191 4.39 7.32 -20.26
N GLU A 192 4.36 8.33 -21.12
CA GLU A 192 5.55 9.11 -21.48
C GLU A 192 5.18 10.56 -21.84
N THR A 193 6.13 11.47 -21.62
CA THR A 193 6.07 12.84 -22.09
C THR A 193 5.95 12.92 -23.62
N GLY A 194 5.27 13.97 -24.12
CA GLY A 194 5.05 14.14 -25.57
C GLY A 194 4.02 13.20 -26.21
N GLY A 195 3.33 12.37 -25.41
CA GLY A 195 2.14 11.63 -25.84
C GLY A 195 0.85 12.45 -25.85
N ILE A 196 -0.26 11.80 -26.20
CA ILE A 196 -1.61 12.39 -26.16
C ILE A 196 -1.94 12.77 -24.70
N PRO A 197 -2.43 13.99 -24.44
CA PRO A 197 -2.85 14.40 -23.11
C PRO A 197 -3.82 13.40 -22.47
N LEU A 198 -3.60 13.08 -21.19
CA LEU A 198 -4.36 12.09 -20.43
C LEU A 198 -5.89 12.32 -20.41
N ASN A 199 -6.34 13.56 -20.55
CA ASN A 199 -7.75 13.91 -20.69
C ASN A 199 -8.35 13.51 -22.05
N GLU A 200 -7.54 13.49 -23.10
CA GLU A 200 -7.91 13.24 -24.49
C GLU A 200 -7.60 11.81 -24.95
N PHE A 201 -6.70 11.12 -24.25
CA PHE A 201 -6.33 9.73 -24.57
C PHE A 201 -7.52 8.78 -24.39
N MET A 202 -7.77 7.96 -25.41
CA MET A 202 -8.83 6.95 -25.41
C MET A 202 -8.33 5.67 -24.74
N PHE A 203 -8.56 5.56 -23.42
CA PHE A 203 -8.09 4.42 -22.66
C PHE A 203 -8.77 3.10 -23.07
N PRO A 204 -7.98 2.03 -23.29
CA PRO A 204 -8.50 0.71 -23.67
C PRO A 204 -9.08 -0.05 -22.48
N GLU A 205 -9.96 -1.01 -22.72
CA GLU A 205 -10.44 -1.94 -21.67
C GLU A 205 -9.43 -3.07 -21.39
N ASN A 206 -8.66 -3.47 -22.40
CA ASN A 206 -7.64 -4.49 -22.30
C ASN A 206 -6.34 -4.00 -22.98
N ALA A 207 -5.30 -3.78 -22.18
CA ALA A 207 -3.97 -3.41 -22.64
C ALA A 207 -2.93 -3.58 -21.53
N THR A 208 -1.66 -3.54 -21.92
CA THR A 208 -0.54 -3.34 -20.99
C THR A 208 -0.04 -1.90 -21.09
N MET A 209 -0.07 -1.18 -19.96
CA MET A 209 0.58 0.13 -19.83
C MET A 209 2.06 -0.06 -19.54
N ILE A 210 2.93 0.52 -20.36
CA ILE A 210 4.38 0.55 -20.15
C ILE A 210 4.74 1.79 -19.34
N VAL A 211 5.55 1.60 -18.31
CA VAL A 211 6.09 2.66 -17.46
C VAL A 211 7.60 2.49 -17.34
N GLY A 212 8.32 3.56 -17.71
CA GLY A 212 9.77 3.53 -17.85
C GLY A 212 10.55 3.97 -16.60
N SER A 213 11.87 3.84 -16.72
CA SER A 213 12.87 4.17 -15.69
C SER A 213 12.72 5.62 -15.18
N GLU A 214 13.05 5.85 -13.91
CA GLU A 214 12.99 7.19 -13.30
C GLU A 214 13.91 8.23 -13.97
N GLU A 215 15.06 7.77 -14.48
CA GLU A 215 16.08 8.62 -15.09
C GLU A 215 15.89 8.79 -16.61
N LEU A 216 15.55 7.71 -17.32
CA LEU A 216 15.59 7.66 -18.79
C LEU A 216 14.20 7.65 -19.43
N GLY A 217 13.13 7.49 -18.66
CA GLY A 217 11.79 7.27 -19.20
C GLY A 217 11.65 5.89 -19.84
N VAL A 218 10.69 5.76 -20.76
CA VAL A 218 10.44 4.53 -21.51
C VAL A 218 11.49 4.35 -22.61
N SER A 219 11.99 3.13 -22.79
CA SER A 219 13.02 2.83 -23.79
C SER A 219 12.54 3.14 -25.22
N PRO A 220 13.43 3.52 -26.15
CA PRO A 220 13.07 3.72 -27.55
C PRO A 220 12.36 2.52 -28.18
N GLU A 221 12.79 1.31 -27.83
CA GLU A 221 12.20 0.06 -28.27
C GLU A 221 10.76 -0.10 -27.77
N ALA A 222 10.51 0.17 -26.48
CA ALA A 222 9.18 0.13 -25.91
C ALA A 222 8.27 1.23 -26.45
N LEU A 223 8.80 2.43 -26.70
CA LEU A 223 8.06 3.52 -27.34
C LEU A 223 7.65 3.16 -28.76
N GLN A 224 8.53 2.54 -29.55
CA GLN A 224 8.20 2.11 -30.90
C GLN A 224 7.07 1.06 -30.91
N LEU A 225 7.08 0.13 -29.96
CA LEU A 225 6.02 -0.87 -29.79
C LEU A 225 4.69 -0.21 -29.37
N ALA A 226 4.74 0.73 -28.41
CA ALA A 226 3.57 1.47 -27.99
C ALA A 226 2.97 2.29 -29.14
N ASP A 227 3.80 3.04 -29.88
CA ASP A 227 3.38 3.85 -31.04
C ASP A 227 2.76 3.04 -32.16
N SER A 228 3.29 1.84 -32.40
CA SER A 228 2.75 0.91 -33.40
C SER A 228 1.46 0.22 -32.93
N SER A 229 1.07 0.43 -31.66
CA SER A 229 -0.12 -0.13 -31.03
C SER A 229 -1.13 0.96 -30.66
N LEU A 230 -1.18 1.42 -29.40
CA LEU A 230 -2.18 2.38 -28.92
C LEU A 230 -1.60 3.78 -28.70
N GLY A 231 -0.29 3.95 -28.88
CA GLY A 231 0.42 5.22 -28.74
C GLY A 231 0.93 5.49 -27.32
N ARG A 232 1.16 6.78 -27.06
CA ARG A 232 1.70 7.30 -25.80
C ARG A 232 0.65 8.18 -25.14
N VAL A 233 0.52 8.07 -23.83
CA VAL A 233 -0.28 8.98 -23.00
C VAL A 233 0.65 9.83 -22.15
N SER A 234 0.35 11.13 -22.05
CA SER A 234 1.13 12.09 -21.28
C SER A 234 0.29 12.78 -20.21
N ILE A 235 0.93 13.14 -19.09
CA ILE A 235 0.30 13.95 -18.04
C ILE A 235 0.64 15.42 -18.32
N PRO A 236 -0.35 16.29 -18.60
CA PRO A 236 -0.07 17.70 -18.83
C PRO A 236 0.52 18.37 -17.57
N THR A 237 1.65 19.05 -17.74
CA THR A 237 2.31 19.82 -16.67
C THR A 237 2.61 21.23 -17.14
N ILE A 238 2.45 22.22 -16.24
CA ILE A 238 2.68 23.65 -16.55
C ILE A 238 3.99 24.18 -15.94
N GLY A 239 4.48 23.55 -14.85
CA GLY A 239 5.64 24.02 -14.11
C GLY A 239 6.98 23.77 -14.81
N ALA A 240 8.05 24.32 -14.23
CA ALA A 240 9.42 24.19 -14.77
C ALA A 240 9.98 22.76 -14.71
N LYS A 241 9.39 21.89 -13.90
CA LYS A 241 9.71 20.45 -13.88
C LYS A 241 8.86 19.76 -14.95
N GLY A 242 9.51 19.25 -15.99
CA GLY A 242 8.87 18.57 -17.11
C GLY A 242 8.46 17.11 -16.83
N SER A 243 8.66 16.62 -15.60
CA SER A 243 8.29 15.25 -15.22
C SER A 243 7.94 15.14 -13.73
N LEU A 244 7.20 14.09 -13.40
CA LEU A 244 6.79 13.73 -12.04
C LEU A 244 7.61 12.53 -11.53
N ASN A 245 7.58 12.28 -10.23
CA ASN A 245 8.02 10.99 -9.70
C ASN A 245 7.21 9.86 -10.38
N VAL A 246 7.88 8.76 -10.76
CA VAL A 246 7.28 7.68 -11.54
C VAL A 246 6.05 7.04 -10.88
N ALA A 247 6.07 6.86 -9.55
CA ALA A 247 4.94 6.27 -8.83
C ALA A 247 3.75 7.24 -8.78
N VAL A 248 4.01 8.55 -8.71
CA VAL A 248 2.97 9.59 -8.77
C VAL A 248 2.36 9.66 -10.18
N ALA A 249 3.20 9.67 -11.22
CA ALA A 249 2.74 9.66 -12.60
C ALA A 249 1.87 8.42 -12.88
N PHE A 250 2.34 7.25 -12.43
CA PHE A 250 1.60 6.00 -12.50
C PHE A 250 0.24 6.09 -11.80
N GLY A 251 0.17 6.64 -10.59
CA GLY A 251 -1.10 6.83 -9.88
C GLY A 251 -2.10 7.72 -10.61
N ILE A 252 -1.63 8.82 -11.21
CA ILE A 252 -2.49 9.72 -12.01
C ILE A 252 -3.01 8.99 -13.25
N ALA A 253 -2.13 8.28 -13.97
CA ALA A 253 -2.51 7.51 -15.15
C ALA A 253 -3.50 6.40 -14.81
N MET A 254 -3.26 5.66 -13.72
CA MET A 254 -4.14 4.59 -13.24
C MET A 254 -5.52 5.11 -12.85
N GLN A 255 -5.60 6.21 -12.10
CA GLN A 255 -6.88 6.83 -11.75
C GLN A 255 -7.70 7.19 -13.00
N ARG A 256 -7.07 7.80 -14.00
CA ARG A 256 -7.76 8.17 -15.23
C ARG A 256 -8.15 6.95 -16.05
N TRP A 257 -7.26 5.97 -16.17
CA TRP A 257 -7.54 4.74 -16.90
C TRP A 257 -8.75 4.06 -16.28
N HIS A 258 -8.72 3.81 -14.97
CA HIS A 258 -9.84 3.23 -14.21
C HIS A 258 -11.13 4.03 -14.42
N GLN A 259 -11.14 5.36 -14.24
CA GLN A 259 -12.33 6.19 -14.46
C GLN A 259 -12.91 6.05 -15.88
N SER A 260 -12.04 5.92 -16.89
CA SER A 260 -12.45 5.83 -18.30
C SER A 260 -13.12 4.51 -18.64
N ILE A 261 -12.88 3.46 -17.86
CA ILE A 261 -13.43 2.12 -18.10
C ILE A 261 -14.42 1.67 -17.02
N ALA A 262 -14.44 2.30 -15.84
CA ALA A 262 -15.24 1.90 -14.67
C ALA A 262 -16.73 1.67 -14.96
N HIS A 263 -17.32 2.47 -15.86
CA HIS A 263 -18.73 2.31 -16.29
C HIS A 263 -19.01 1.02 -17.08
N ARG A 264 -17.98 0.28 -17.51
CA ARG A 264 -18.05 -0.91 -18.37
C ARG A 264 -17.55 -2.18 -17.68
N LEU A 265 -17.13 -2.08 -16.41
CA LEU A 265 -16.49 -3.18 -15.71
C LEU A 265 -17.45 -3.94 -14.80
N LYS A 266 -17.32 -5.27 -14.82
CA LYS A 266 -17.75 -6.15 -13.73
C LYS A 266 -16.48 -6.71 -13.07
N PRO A 267 -16.18 -6.42 -11.80
CA PRO A 267 -15.01 -6.98 -11.12
C PRO A 267 -15.07 -8.51 -11.13
N GLN A 268 -13.96 -9.17 -11.46
CA GLN A 268 -13.85 -10.64 -11.46
C GLN A 268 -13.05 -11.13 -10.25
N PRO A 269 -13.39 -12.31 -9.69
CA PRO A 269 -12.57 -12.99 -8.68
C PRO A 269 -11.27 -13.55 -9.27
N LEU A 270 -10.17 -13.54 -8.52
CA LEU A 270 -8.93 -14.27 -8.85
C LEU A 270 -9.16 -15.79 -8.80
N ASP A 271 -8.98 -16.49 -9.93
CA ASP A 271 -8.88 -17.95 -9.96
C ASP A 271 -7.55 -18.37 -9.31
N ARG A 272 -7.62 -19.23 -8.29
CA ARG A 272 -6.46 -19.82 -7.59
C ARG A 272 -6.15 -21.22 -8.11
#